data_AF-A0A1Q7H4E0-F1
#
_entry.id   AF-A0A1Q7H4E0-F1
#
_cell.length_a   1.000
_cell.length_b   1.000
_cell.length_c   1.000
_cell.angle_alpha   90.00
_cell.angle_beta   90.00
_cell.angle_gamma   90.00
#
_symmetry.space_group_name_H-M   'P 1'
#
loop_
_entity.id
_entity.type
_entity.pdbx_description
1 polymer ?
#
loop_
_entity_poly.entity_id
_entity_poly.type
_entity_poly.pdbx_seq_one_letter_code
_entity_poly.pdbx_strand_id
1 'polypeptide(L)'
;MIAFRQVDARYPFLWEDSRQPAGRWHADGDGPAHYFADTPDGAWAEFLRHEDITDAADLETIRRQMWAVEIGDATAERAPLPNRVLTGGPESYERCQAEARRLRERGARRIVAPSAALVRGGAQGFSVKDGVRRAGSRDGLVIVIFGAPDGLVGWIAADAGFPSADLLKRVHYYERQPKT
;
A
#
# COMPACT_ATOMS: atom_id res chain seq x y z
N MET A 1 0.44 -14.81 6.86
CA MET A 1 1.29 -14.20 5.82
C MET A 1 1.92 -12.90 6.34
N ILE A 2 3.08 -12.51 5.82
CA ILE A 2 3.73 -11.23 6.13
C ILE A 2 3.39 -10.20 5.05
N ALA A 3 3.02 -8.99 5.46
CA ALA A 3 2.80 -7.84 4.60
C ALA A 3 3.60 -6.63 5.13
N PHE A 4 3.70 -5.57 4.33
CA PHE A 4 4.57 -4.44 4.60
C PHE A 4 3.78 -3.14 4.71
N ARG A 5 4.18 -2.28 5.64
CA ARG A 5 3.63 -0.93 5.79
C ARG A 5 4.74 0.01 6.20
N GLN A 6 4.86 1.13 5.50
CA GLN A 6 5.66 2.26 5.96
C GLN A 6 4.78 3.20 6.80
N VAL A 7 5.33 3.77 7.87
CA VAL A 7 4.70 4.85 8.65
C VAL A 7 5.74 5.87 9.11
N ASP A 8 5.29 7.09 9.37
CA ASP A 8 6.07 8.08 10.08
C ASP A 8 6.31 7.56 11.50
N ALA A 9 7.56 7.62 11.99
CA ALA A 9 7.94 7.06 13.29
C ALA A 9 7.20 7.70 14.48
N ARG A 10 6.56 8.87 14.27
CA ARG A 10 5.76 9.56 15.29
C ARG A 10 4.39 8.91 15.53
N TYR A 11 3.93 8.04 14.64
CA TYR A 11 2.61 7.42 14.72
C TYR A 11 2.69 5.90 14.87
N PRO A 12 1.71 5.28 15.54
CA PRO A 12 1.60 3.83 15.54
C PRO A 12 1.40 3.28 14.12
N PHE A 13 1.86 2.05 13.88
CA PHE A 13 1.74 1.40 12.57
C PHE A 13 0.31 0.94 12.25
N LEU A 14 -0.59 0.93 13.23
CA LEU A 14 -2.02 0.61 13.11
C LEU A 14 -2.88 1.75 13.68
N TRP A 15 -4.14 1.75 13.28
CA TRP A 15 -5.14 2.70 13.76
C TRP A 15 -6.03 2.03 14.82
N GLU A 16 -6.29 2.72 15.92
CA GLU A 16 -7.19 2.17 16.97
C GLU A 16 -8.67 2.44 16.66
N ASP A 17 -8.96 3.48 15.87
CA ASP A 17 -10.32 3.94 15.61
C ASP A 17 -10.49 4.53 14.20
N SER A 18 -11.66 5.12 13.95
CA SER A 18 -12.07 5.65 12.66
C SER A 18 -11.57 7.06 12.33
N ARG A 19 -10.69 7.66 13.15
CA ARG A 19 -10.13 9.00 12.92
C ARG A 19 -9.08 9.05 11.80
N GLN A 20 -8.73 7.90 11.22
CA GLN A 20 -7.86 7.87 10.05
C GLN A 20 -8.49 8.62 8.86
N PRO A 21 -7.72 9.42 8.10
CA PRO A 21 -8.22 10.06 6.90
C PRO A 21 -8.69 9.05 5.85
N ALA A 22 -9.73 9.38 5.10
CA ALA A 22 -10.20 8.57 3.98
C ALA A 22 -9.08 8.15 3.02
N GLY A 23 -9.22 6.96 2.45
CA GLY A 23 -8.34 6.43 1.42
C GLY A 23 -9.12 5.77 0.30
N ARG A 24 -8.41 5.08 -0.60
CA ARG A 24 -9.05 4.40 -1.74
C ARG A 24 -10.17 3.44 -1.34
N TRP A 25 -10.04 2.76 -0.20
CA TRP A 25 -10.89 1.64 0.20
C TRP A 25 -11.77 1.92 1.44
N HIS A 26 -11.76 3.13 2.00
CA HIS A 26 -12.67 3.55 3.06
C HIS A 26 -12.92 5.07 2.98
N ALA A 27 -14.13 5.51 3.30
CA ALA A 27 -14.46 6.92 3.44
C ALA A 27 -14.13 7.44 4.86
N ASP A 28 -14.33 8.73 5.11
CA ASP A 28 -14.16 9.29 6.44
C ASP A 28 -15.14 8.64 7.44
N GLY A 29 -14.63 8.26 8.61
CA GLY A 29 -15.42 7.59 9.64
C GLY A 29 -15.71 6.10 9.38
N ASP A 30 -15.38 5.55 8.20
CA ASP A 30 -15.57 4.13 7.86
C ASP A 30 -14.49 3.20 8.47
N GLY A 31 -13.47 3.78 9.12
CA GLY A 31 -12.34 3.06 9.69
C GLY A 31 -12.61 2.37 11.04
N PRO A 32 -11.59 1.73 11.64
CA PRO A 32 -10.23 1.62 11.12
C PRO A 32 -10.14 0.71 9.88
N ALA A 33 -9.23 1.08 8.97
CA ALA A 33 -8.88 0.29 7.79
C ALA A 33 -7.36 0.32 7.61
N HIS A 34 -6.74 -0.86 7.69
CA HIS A 34 -5.29 -1.03 7.66
C HIS A 34 -4.82 -1.44 6.28
N TYR A 35 -4.02 -0.58 5.65
CA TYR A 35 -3.45 -0.82 4.33
C TYR A 35 -2.07 -1.44 4.47
N PHE A 36 -1.85 -2.52 3.74
CA PHE A 36 -0.57 -3.21 3.63
C PHE A 36 -0.25 -3.48 2.16
N ALA A 37 1.04 -3.55 1.85
CA ALA A 37 1.53 -4.07 0.58
C ALA A 37 2.07 -5.50 0.75
N ASP A 38 1.98 -6.31 -0.29
CA ASP A 38 2.59 -7.64 -0.30
C ASP A 38 4.13 -7.62 -0.46
N THR A 39 4.71 -6.44 -0.74
CA THR A 39 6.14 -6.22 -0.93
C THR A 39 6.59 -4.88 -0.33
N PRO A 40 7.88 -4.75 0.09
CA PRO A 40 8.42 -3.46 0.53
C PRO A 40 8.35 -2.38 -0.56
N ASP A 41 8.62 -2.77 -1.82
CA ASP A 41 8.49 -1.87 -2.97
C ASP A 41 7.07 -1.30 -3.08
N GLY A 42 6.03 -2.12 -2.89
CA GLY A 42 4.65 -1.65 -2.89
C GLY A 42 4.36 -0.66 -1.76
N ALA A 43 4.83 -0.93 -0.55
CA ALA A 43 4.62 -0.03 0.60
C ALA A 43 5.28 1.34 0.38
N TRP A 44 6.49 1.34 -0.19
CA TRP A 44 7.19 2.58 -0.57
C TRP A 44 6.56 3.27 -1.77
N ALA A 45 6.10 2.54 -2.78
CA ALA A 45 5.47 3.13 -3.95
C ALA A 45 4.19 3.88 -3.58
N GLU A 46 3.36 3.33 -2.70
CA GLU A 46 2.16 4.02 -2.20
C GLU A 46 2.52 5.34 -1.49
N PHE A 47 3.62 5.37 -0.72
CA PHE A 47 4.13 6.61 -0.12
C PHE A 47 4.56 7.62 -1.17
N LEU A 48 5.44 7.21 -2.08
CA LEU A 48 6.00 8.09 -3.13
C LEU A 48 4.91 8.68 -4.02
N ARG A 49 3.90 7.87 -4.37
CA ARG A 49 2.74 8.34 -5.14
C ARG A 49 1.90 9.33 -4.35
N HIS A 50 1.63 9.06 -3.07
CA HIS A 50 0.77 9.91 -2.26
C HIS A 50 1.39 11.30 -2.04
N GLU A 51 2.69 11.36 -1.81
CA GLU A 51 3.45 12.60 -1.60
C GLU A 51 3.93 13.26 -2.91
N ASP A 52 3.63 12.68 -4.08
CA ASP A 52 4.14 13.09 -5.41
C ASP A 52 5.68 13.27 -5.47
N ILE A 53 6.41 12.41 -4.75
CA ILE A 53 7.88 12.46 -4.70
C ILE A 53 8.43 11.81 -5.96
N THR A 54 8.98 12.62 -6.86
CA THR A 54 9.54 12.20 -8.16
C THR A 54 11.04 12.44 -8.30
N ASP A 55 11.65 13.21 -7.40
CA ASP A 55 13.09 13.51 -7.40
C ASP A 55 13.85 12.56 -6.46
N ALA A 56 15.01 12.09 -6.90
CA ALA A 56 15.90 11.28 -6.09
C ALA A 56 16.49 12.08 -4.91
N ALA A 57 16.70 13.40 -5.07
CA ALA A 57 17.22 14.25 -4.01
C ALA A 57 16.26 14.33 -2.81
N ASP A 58 14.95 14.33 -3.06
CA ASP A 58 13.93 14.35 -2.00
C ASP A 58 13.98 13.08 -1.14
N LEU A 59 14.44 11.96 -1.69
CA LEU A 59 14.51 10.68 -0.96
C LEU A 59 15.45 10.74 0.23
N GLU A 60 16.50 11.55 0.14
CA GLU A 60 17.51 11.70 1.20
C GLU A 60 16.92 12.32 2.48
N THR A 61 15.77 12.99 2.38
CA THR A 61 15.05 13.62 3.50
C THR A 61 14.10 12.66 4.22
N ILE A 62 13.75 11.54 3.60
CA ILE A 62 12.75 10.60 4.13
C ILE A 62 13.37 9.78 5.28
N ARG A 63 12.73 9.77 6.44
CA ARG A 63 13.05 8.84 7.55
C ARG A 63 11.77 8.27 8.10
N ARG A 64 11.45 7.02 7.71
CA ARG A 64 10.19 6.36 8.08
C ARG A 64 10.46 4.93 8.53
N GLN A 65 9.56 4.39 9.34
CA GLN A 65 9.67 3.01 9.78
C GLN A 65 9.00 2.09 8.77
N MET A 66 9.71 1.06 8.34
CA MET A 66 9.13 -0.06 7.61
C MET A 66 8.76 -1.15 8.60
N TRP A 67 7.51 -1.56 8.59
CA TRP A 67 6.99 -2.66 9.40
C TRP A 67 6.75 -3.87 8.52
N ALA A 68 7.25 -5.03 8.97
CA ALA A 68 6.78 -6.33 8.52
C ALA A 68 5.66 -6.75 9.48
N VAL A 69 4.47 -7.02 8.97
CA VAL A 69 3.27 -7.28 9.76
C VAL A 69 2.74 -8.65 9.44
N GLU A 70 2.59 -9.49 10.45
CA GLU A 70 1.84 -10.73 10.35
C GLU A 70 0.36 -10.41 10.31
N ILE A 71 -0.24 -10.67 9.16
CA ILE A 71 -1.66 -10.46 8.94
C ILE A 71 -2.43 -11.79 8.94
N GLY A 72 -1.78 -12.94 9.16
CA GLY A 72 -2.44 -14.27 9.08
C GLY A 72 -2.94 -14.63 7.67
N ASP A 73 -3.49 -15.84 7.51
CA ASP A 73 -3.76 -16.44 6.18
C ASP A 73 -5.23 -16.40 5.74
N ALA A 74 -6.06 -15.60 6.42
CA ALA A 74 -7.46 -15.42 6.04
C ALA A 74 -7.59 -14.93 4.59
N THR A 75 -8.54 -15.52 3.85
CA THR A 75 -8.81 -15.17 2.46
C THR A 75 -9.18 -13.69 2.34
N ALA A 76 -8.59 -13.02 1.37
CA ALA A 76 -8.95 -11.65 1.00
C ALA A 76 -9.95 -11.67 -0.16
N GLU A 77 -11.04 -10.93 -0.03
CA GLU A 77 -12.01 -10.75 -1.12
C GLU A 77 -11.40 -9.85 -2.21
N ARG A 78 -11.42 -10.30 -3.46
CA ARG A 78 -10.99 -9.46 -4.58
C ARG A 78 -12.09 -8.45 -4.90
N ALA A 79 -11.73 -7.17 -4.97
CA ALA A 79 -12.66 -6.14 -5.41
C ALA A 79 -12.99 -6.33 -6.92
N PRO A 80 -14.24 -6.63 -7.30
CA PRO A 80 -14.65 -6.91 -8.67
C PRO A 80 -14.84 -5.61 -9.49
N LEU A 81 -13.84 -4.74 -9.50
CA LEU A 81 -13.85 -3.48 -10.26
C LEU A 81 -12.91 -3.57 -11.47
N PRO A 82 -13.19 -2.81 -12.55
CA PRO A 82 -12.26 -2.70 -13.68
C PRO A 82 -10.89 -2.15 -13.23
N ASN A 83 -9.79 -2.64 -13.82
CA ASN A 83 -8.43 -2.20 -13.48
C ASN A 83 -8.26 -0.68 -13.48
N ARG A 84 -8.84 0.03 -14.46
CA ARG A 84 -8.81 1.51 -14.52
C ARG A 84 -9.35 2.22 -13.26
N VAL A 85 -10.26 1.56 -12.54
CA VAL A 85 -10.80 2.06 -11.27
C VAL A 85 -9.87 1.68 -10.12
N LEU A 86 -9.39 0.43 -10.10
CA LEU A 86 -8.47 -0.07 -9.08
C LEU A 86 -7.15 0.71 -9.03
N THR A 87 -6.61 1.09 -10.19
CA THR A 87 -5.31 1.77 -10.32
C THR A 87 -5.43 3.27 -10.59
N GLY A 88 -6.65 3.80 -10.73
CA GLY A 88 -6.94 5.20 -11.08
C GLY A 88 -6.54 6.21 -10.00
N GLY A 89 -6.79 7.49 -10.28
CA GLY A 89 -6.52 8.60 -9.37
C GLY A 89 -7.57 8.77 -8.27
N PRO A 90 -7.53 9.88 -7.50
CA PRO A 90 -8.53 10.19 -6.48
C PRO A 90 -9.98 10.19 -7.01
N GLU A 91 -10.19 10.50 -8.29
CA GLU A 91 -11.49 10.43 -8.97
C GLU A 91 -12.11 9.02 -8.99
N SER A 92 -11.31 7.99 -8.76
CA SER A 92 -11.77 6.59 -8.67
C SER A 92 -12.16 6.15 -7.24
N TYR A 93 -11.89 6.97 -6.22
CA TYR A 93 -12.00 6.55 -4.82
C TYR A 93 -13.44 6.27 -4.41
N GLU A 94 -14.39 7.12 -4.80
CA GLU A 94 -15.81 6.91 -4.46
C GLU A 94 -16.30 5.53 -4.88
N ARG A 95 -15.91 5.08 -6.08
CA ARG A 95 -16.28 3.75 -6.59
C ARG A 95 -15.59 2.61 -5.83
N CYS A 96 -14.32 2.80 -5.45
CA CYS A 96 -13.58 1.83 -4.65
C CYS A 96 -14.14 1.72 -3.22
N GLN A 97 -14.48 2.85 -2.60
CA GLN A 97 -15.07 2.94 -1.26
C GLN A 97 -16.47 2.32 -1.23
N ALA A 98 -17.31 2.62 -2.23
CA ALA A 98 -18.63 2.02 -2.36
C ALA A 98 -18.55 0.48 -2.47
N GLU A 99 -17.59 -0.02 -3.26
CA GLU A 99 -17.39 -1.47 -3.39
C GLU A 99 -16.85 -2.09 -2.09
N ALA A 100 -15.89 -1.45 -1.41
CA ALA A 100 -15.42 -1.93 -0.12
C ALA A 100 -16.54 -1.99 0.93
N ARG A 101 -17.42 -0.98 0.97
CA ARG A 101 -18.60 -0.97 1.83
C ARG A 101 -19.52 -2.15 1.51
N ARG A 102 -19.85 -2.35 0.24
CA ARG A 102 -20.68 -3.48 -0.22
C ARG A 102 -20.07 -4.84 0.16
N LEU A 103 -18.76 -5.00 0.05
CA LEU A 103 -18.07 -6.23 0.46
C LEU A 103 -18.12 -6.42 1.99
N ARG A 104 -17.91 -5.35 2.77
CA ARG A 104 -18.02 -5.35 4.23
C ARG A 104 -19.44 -5.72 4.71
N GLU A 105 -20.48 -5.17 4.07
CA GLU A 105 -21.88 -5.51 4.36
C GLU A 105 -22.18 -6.99 4.12
N ARG A 106 -21.41 -7.65 3.25
CA ARG A 106 -21.47 -9.11 3.01
C ARG A 106 -20.56 -9.92 3.93
N GLY A 107 -19.91 -9.27 4.90
CA GLY A 107 -19.06 -9.91 5.90
C GLY A 107 -17.57 -9.92 5.56
N ALA A 108 -17.13 -9.29 4.46
CA ALA A 108 -15.70 -9.22 4.13
C ALA A 108 -14.95 -8.38 5.18
N ARG A 109 -13.96 -8.99 5.83
CA ARG A 109 -13.03 -8.30 6.76
C ARG A 109 -11.72 -7.90 6.11
N ARG A 110 -11.44 -8.46 4.93
CA ARG A 110 -10.22 -8.26 4.18
C ARG A 110 -10.53 -8.19 2.71
N ILE A 111 -9.95 -7.20 2.03
CA ILE A 111 -9.95 -7.13 0.58
C ILE A 111 -8.52 -7.12 0.02
N VAL A 112 -8.38 -7.52 -1.22
CA VAL A 112 -7.13 -7.44 -1.98
C VAL A 112 -7.37 -6.83 -3.36
N ALA A 113 -6.45 -5.97 -3.78
CA ALA A 113 -6.45 -5.34 -5.09
C ALA A 113 -5.02 -5.22 -5.62
N PRO A 114 -4.83 -5.04 -6.94
CA PRO A 114 -3.54 -4.61 -7.48
C PRO A 114 -3.05 -3.34 -6.79
N SER A 115 -1.75 -3.20 -6.58
CA SER A 115 -1.20 -1.91 -6.17
C SER A 115 -1.53 -0.88 -7.24
N ALA A 116 -2.06 0.25 -6.80
CA ALA A 116 -2.35 1.35 -7.71
C ALA A 116 -1.08 2.17 -7.97
N ALA A 117 -0.12 2.12 -7.03
CA ALA A 117 1.10 2.91 -7.06
C ALA A 117 2.28 2.25 -7.77
N LEU A 118 2.24 0.95 -8.04
CA LEU A 118 3.25 0.30 -8.88
C LEU A 118 2.79 0.19 -10.33
N VAL A 119 3.72 0.34 -11.27
CA VAL A 119 3.52 -0.13 -12.63
C VAL A 119 3.41 -1.67 -12.66
N ARG A 120 2.84 -2.25 -13.73
CA ARG A 120 2.79 -3.71 -13.91
C ARG A 120 4.21 -4.30 -13.87
N GLY A 121 4.42 -5.39 -13.13
CA GLY A 121 5.75 -5.94 -12.86
C GLY A 121 6.66 -5.04 -12.02
N GLY A 122 6.08 -4.02 -11.38
CA GLY A 122 6.81 -2.96 -10.69
C GLY A 122 7.40 -3.38 -9.36
N ALA A 123 7.00 -4.49 -8.72
CA ALA A 123 7.62 -5.00 -7.50
C ALA A 123 8.75 -5.97 -7.83
N GLN A 124 9.94 -5.74 -7.28
CA GLN A 124 11.13 -6.53 -7.55
C GLN A 124 11.58 -7.32 -6.33
N GLY A 125 12.09 -8.52 -6.57
CA GLY A 125 12.74 -9.35 -5.57
C GLY A 125 14.15 -9.73 -6.03
N PHE A 126 14.89 -10.35 -5.11
CA PHE A 126 16.22 -10.87 -5.39
C PHE A 126 16.30 -12.35 -5.01
N SER A 127 17.09 -13.11 -5.75
CA SER A 127 17.43 -14.50 -5.45
C SER A 127 18.94 -14.69 -5.51
N VAL A 128 19.43 -15.76 -4.87
CA VAL A 128 20.85 -16.10 -4.87
C VAL A 128 21.04 -17.40 -5.63
N LYS A 129 21.71 -17.32 -6.79
CA LYS A 129 22.19 -18.47 -7.56
C LYS A 129 23.39 -18.00 -8.39
N ASP A 130 24.58 -18.44 -7.99
CA ASP A 130 25.85 -17.96 -8.55
C ASP A 130 25.94 -16.42 -8.52
N GLY A 131 25.70 -15.86 -7.32
CA GLY A 131 25.58 -14.42 -7.08
C GLY A 131 24.14 -13.95 -6.85
N VAL A 132 23.99 -12.69 -6.44
CA VAL A 132 22.69 -12.03 -6.26
C VAL A 132 22.13 -11.65 -7.63
N ARG A 133 20.91 -12.06 -7.92
CA ARG A 133 20.21 -11.78 -9.18
C ARG A 133 18.80 -11.27 -8.90
N ARG A 134 18.22 -10.55 -9.85
CA ARG A 134 16.80 -10.19 -9.78
C ARG A 134 15.95 -11.47 -9.90
N ALA A 135 15.00 -11.62 -8.99
CA ALA A 135 13.97 -12.64 -9.08
C ALA A 135 12.85 -12.19 -10.03
N GLY A 136 11.88 -13.08 -10.28
CA GLY A 136 10.68 -12.72 -11.05
C GLY A 136 9.93 -11.54 -10.43
N SER A 137 9.57 -10.56 -11.26
CA SER A 137 8.80 -9.39 -10.84
C SER A 137 7.34 -9.75 -10.52
N ARG A 138 6.72 -8.93 -9.66
CA ARG A 138 5.28 -9.01 -9.35
C ARG A 138 4.62 -7.67 -9.65
N ASP A 139 3.32 -7.70 -9.91
CA ASP A 139 2.53 -6.47 -10.08
C ASP A 139 2.38 -5.71 -8.74
N GLY A 140 2.54 -6.41 -7.62
CA GLY A 140 2.28 -5.88 -6.28
C GLY A 140 0.79 -5.86 -5.95
N LEU A 141 0.47 -6.09 -4.69
CA LEU A 141 -0.89 -6.12 -4.17
C LEU A 141 -1.01 -5.20 -2.97
N VAL A 142 -2.16 -4.53 -2.88
CA VAL A 142 -2.60 -3.86 -1.65
C VAL A 142 -3.64 -4.76 -0.98
N ILE A 143 -3.44 -4.99 0.31
CA ILE A 143 -4.33 -5.74 1.18
C ILE A 143 -4.88 -4.76 2.21
N VAL A 144 -6.20 -4.68 2.33
CA VAL A 144 -6.86 -3.83 3.32
C VAL A 144 -7.61 -4.71 4.31
N ILE A 145 -7.35 -4.52 5.60
CA ILE A 145 -8.04 -5.19 6.70
C ILE A 145 -8.92 -4.15 7.41
N PHE A 146 -10.20 -4.48 7.60
CA PHE A 146 -11.18 -3.59 8.21
C PHE A 146 -11.50 -3.99 9.65
N GLY A 147 -11.78 -2.99 10.48
CA GLY A 147 -12.12 -3.17 11.89
C GLY A 147 -10.90 -3.20 12.79
N ALA A 148 -11.11 -3.58 14.06
CA ALA A 148 -10.09 -3.53 15.10
C ALA A 148 -8.79 -4.25 14.69
N PRO A 149 -7.62 -3.74 15.10
CA PRO A 149 -6.31 -4.31 14.75
C PRO A 149 -5.99 -5.63 15.48
N ASP A 150 -6.96 -6.21 16.19
CA ASP A 150 -6.78 -7.37 17.06
C ASP A 150 -6.12 -8.54 16.31
N GLY A 151 -5.01 -9.03 16.86
CA GLY A 151 -4.25 -10.15 16.30
C GLY A 151 -3.25 -9.79 15.20
N LEU A 152 -3.14 -8.51 14.80
CA LEU A 152 -2.06 -8.06 13.92
C LEU A 152 -0.79 -7.81 14.73
N VAL A 153 0.32 -8.43 14.34
CA VAL A 153 1.62 -8.29 15.01
C VAL A 153 2.63 -7.70 14.04
N GLY A 154 3.26 -6.60 14.42
CA GLY A 154 4.27 -5.91 13.61
C GLY A 154 5.67 -6.04 14.21
N TRP A 155 6.67 -6.19 13.35
CA TRP A 155 8.08 -6.05 13.68
C TRP A 155 8.68 -4.94 12.83
N ILE A 156 9.52 -4.11 13.45
CA ILE A 156 10.28 -3.09 12.73
C ILE A 156 11.28 -3.81 11.83
N ALA A 157 11.07 -3.72 10.52
CA ALA A 157 11.96 -4.27 9.50
C ALA A 157 13.07 -3.28 9.12
N ALA A 158 12.79 -1.97 9.23
CA ALA A 158 13.79 -0.92 9.15
C ALA A 158 13.34 0.27 10.00
N ASP A 159 14.26 0.79 10.82
CA ASP A 159 14.12 2.07 11.50
C ASP A 159 14.79 3.17 10.68
N ALA A 160 14.17 4.35 10.61
CA ALA A 160 14.66 5.49 9.84
C ALA A 160 14.99 5.18 8.35
N GLY A 161 14.22 4.28 7.73
CA GLY A 161 14.39 3.85 6.34
C GLY A 161 13.84 4.83 5.30
N PHE A 162 14.27 4.64 4.06
CA PHE A 162 13.85 5.38 2.86
C PHE A 162 13.87 4.46 1.63
N PRO A 163 13.10 4.77 0.57
CA PRO A 163 13.04 3.94 -0.62
C PRO A 163 14.29 4.07 -1.49
N SER A 164 14.59 3.04 -2.27
CA SER A 164 15.65 3.09 -3.29
C SER A 164 15.28 4.05 -4.42
N ALA A 165 16.25 4.82 -4.93
CA ALA A 165 16.05 5.73 -6.05
C ALA A 165 15.57 5.05 -7.33
N ASP A 166 15.91 3.77 -7.54
CA ASP A 166 15.42 3.03 -8.72
C ASP A 166 13.90 2.78 -8.69
N LEU A 167 13.27 2.83 -7.51
CA LEU A 167 11.83 2.63 -7.35
C LEU A 167 11.03 3.77 -8.01
N LEU A 168 11.56 5.00 -8.06
CA LEU A 168 10.90 6.15 -8.68
C LEU A 168 10.44 5.87 -10.12
N LYS A 169 11.22 5.08 -10.87
CA LYS A 169 10.91 4.71 -12.27
C LYS A 169 9.79 3.68 -12.39
N ARG A 170 9.38 3.07 -11.28
CA ARG A 170 8.40 1.98 -11.20
C ARG A 170 7.13 2.42 -10.45
N VAL A 171 7.07 3.68 -10.00
CA VAL A 171 5.87 4.27 -9.41
C VAL A 171 4.95 4.79 -10.51
N HIS A 172 3.66 4.48 -10.38
CA HIS A 172 2.58 5.03 -11.17
C HIS A 172 2.01 6.27 -10.47
N TYR A 173 2.55 7.44 -10.81
CA TYR A 173 2.12 8.73 -10.28
C TYR A 173 0.75 9.14 -10.82
N TYR A 174 0.06 10.04 -10.11
CA TYR A 174 -1.15 10.66 -10.66
C TYR A 174 -0.79 11.53 -11.87
N GLU A 175 -1.70 11.62 -12.85
CA GLU A 175 -1.52 12.58 -13.94
C GLU A 175 -1.43 13.98 -13.35
N ARG A 176 -0.32 14.69 -13.61
CA ARG A 176 -0.19 16.08 -13.20
C ARG A 176 -1.21 16.89 -13.98
N GLN A 177 -2.14 17.54 -13.27
CA GLN A 177 -2.94 18.58 -13.91
C GLN A 177 -1.96 19.66 -14.42
N PRO A 178 -2.11 20.13 -15.67
CA PRO A 178 -1.31 21.26 -16.14
C PRO A 178 -1.52 22.42 -15.17
N LYS A 179 -0.42 22.99 -14.67
CA LYS A 179 -0.48 24.22 -13.86
C LYS A 179 -1.18 25.29 -14.72
N THR A 180 -2.38 25.70 -14.30
CA THR A 180 -3.07 26.88 -14.83
C THR A 180 -2.36 28.15 -14.44
#